data_AF-A0A923YJR1-F1
#
_entry.id   AF-A0A923YJR1-F1
#
_cell.length_a   1.000
_cell.length_b   1.000
_cell.length_c   1.000
_cell.angle_alpha   90.00
_cell.angle_beta   90.00
_cell.angle_gamma   90.00
#
_symmetry.space_group_name_H-M   'P 1'
#
loop_
_entity.id
_entity.type
_entity.pdbx_description
1 polymer ?
#
loop_
_entity_poly.entity_id
_entity_poly.type
_entity_poly.pdbx_seq_one_letter_code
_entity_poly.pdbx_strand_id
1 'polypeptide(L)'
;MKFEIVEFLQRYRQYLLYVVSFIVFFLSFQSNFFKAAGPSFYVSLNDSESLVVLSILNASSNQPSRGLGLYTSPLSIGDIYGAFSDKKSNIITLPYPSQFGLQGHLFSALHRIFNFNDIQYYRAINSFILAGLLALIVSAVVFELGIFAAFGMVFSIVASPWITIFAKNLYWMTWTWILPLVVVLLLYNPMVQRFLNQRRLIYFYAFAIFIKCLCGYEYVSTVVIMSSIPLLYKAIRDNVSLKRLFVDGALLFVVALVSFLAAVVLHSLVRADTPIHGFYDTFIRGSQMSTGFVASAVYPGLDKFVDMSAWSVLRNYVVNWGTPPVAFFTVSFPFIVALHVLAAVNLTTRTSRKSLALGVCFFYSALAPISWFVLFKVHSAIHGHMNYVLWFSPFLVIGWMVLFFSLASNHNSEKDCFAQSNKLGDL
;
A
#
# COMPACT_ATOMS: atom_id res chain seq x y z
N MET A 1 18.64 -36.63 -14.70
CA MET A 1 17.82 -35.56 -15.29
C MET A 1 16.47 -35.31 -14.60
N LYS A 2 15.44 -36.18 -14.67
CA LYS A 2 14.14 -35.93 -13.98
C LYS A 2 14.28 -35.81 -12.45
N PHE A 3 15.11 -36.65 -11.83
CA PHE A 3 15.34 -36.66 -10.38
C PHE A 3 16.11 -35.42 -9.92
N GLU A 4 17.16 -35.03 -10.64
CA GLU A 4 17.96 -33.81 -10.38
C GLU A 4 17.14 -32.52 -10.52
N ILE A 5 16.20 -32.46 -11.48
CA ILE A 5 15.31 -31.30 -11.64
C ILE A 5 14.36 -31.19 -10.44
N VAL A 6 13.81 -32.29 -9.94
CA VAL A 6 12.90 -32.27 -8.77
C VAL A 6 13.65 -31.84 -7.51
N GLU A 7 14.87 -32.34 -7.31
CA GLU A 7 15.71 -32.00 -6.17
C GLU A 7 16.19 -30.54 -6.22
N PHE A 8 16.56 -30.05 -7.41
CA PHE A 8 16.84 -28.63 -7.67
C PHE A 8 15.62 -27.76 -7.35
N LEU A 9 14.44 -28.11 -7.88
CA LEU A 9 13.21 -27.35 -7.64
C LEU A 9 12.80 -27.34 -6.16
N GLN A 10 13.04 -28.41 -5.41
CA GLN A 10 12.80 -28.43 -3.96
C GLN A 10 13.77 -27.53 -3.20
N ARG A 11 15.07 -27.58 -3.56
CA ARG A 11 16.12 -26.78 -2.92
C ARG A 11 15.96 -25.28 -3.18
N TYR A 12 15.55 -24.90 -4.39
CA TYR A 12 15.43 -23.50 -4.81
C TYR A 12 13.98 -22.98 -4.86
N ARG A 13 13.01 -23.75 -4.37
CA ARG A 13 11.58 -23.43 -4.44
C ARG A 13 11.24 -22.01 -4.00
N GLN A 14 11.79 -21.57 -2.87
CA GLN A 14 11.50 -20.24 -2.32
C GLN A 14 12.08 -19.12 -3.20
N TYR A 15 13.29 -19.30 -3.74
CA TYR A 15 13.90 -18.36 -4.66
C TYR A 15 13.12 -18.29 -5.98
N LEU A 16 12.69 -19.43 -6.52
CA LEU A 16 11.89 -19.48 -7.74
C LEU A 16 10.54 -18.78 -7.54
N LEU A 17 9.86 -19.03 -6.42
CA LEU A 17 8.60 -18.35 -6.08
C LEU A 17 8.79 -16.84 -5.99
N TYR A 18 9.84 -16.40 -5.28
CA TYR A 18 10.16 -14.97 -5.20
C TYR A 18 10.38 -14.36 -6.58
N VAL A 19 11.24 -14.96 -7.41
CA VAL A 19 11.58 -14.44 -8.74
C VAL A 19 10.37 -14.43 -9.67
N VAL A 20 9.56 -15.49 -9.67
CA VAL A 20 8.34 -15.56 -10.49
C VAL A 20 7.32 -14.51 -10.05
N SER A 21 7.03 -14.40 -8.75
CA SER A 21 6.12 -13.37 -8.23
C SER A 21 6.64 -11.97 -8.53
N PHE A 22 7.94 -11.74 -8.39
CA PHE A 22 8.59 -10.48 -8.72
C PHE A 22 8.37 -10.10 -10.20
N ILE A 23 8.66 -11.01 -11.12
CA ILE A 23 8.49 -10.77 -12.57
C ILE A 23 7.03 -10.50 -12.90
N VAL A 24 6.10 -11.30 -12.36
CA VAL A 24 4.65 -11.13 -12.56
C VAL A 24 4.20 -9.74 -12.11
N PHE A 25 4.58 -9.32 -10.90
CA PHE A 25 4.22 -8.01 -10.38
C PHE A 25 4.87 -6.88 -11.15
N PHE A 26 6.16 -6.97 -11.47
CA PHE A 26 6.85 -5.94 -12.22
C PHE A 26 6.23 -5.72 -13.61
N LEU A 27 5.93 -6.79 -14.36
CA LEU A 27 5.25 -6.69 -15.65
C LEU A 27 3.83 -6.13 -15.50
N SER A 28 3.10 -6.55 -14.47
CA SER A 28 1.77 -6.00 -14.16
C SER A 28 1.82 -4.49 -13.96
N PHE A 29 2.75 -4.00 -13.14
CA PHE A 29 2.81 -2.59 -12.74
C PHE A 29 3.40 -1.69 -13.83
N GLN A 30 4.53 -2.10 -14.40
CA GLN A 30 5.31 -1.27 -15.31
C GLN A 30 4.74 -1.19 -16.72
N SER A 31 4.10 -2.27 -17.18
CA SER A 31 3.60 -2.35 -18.56
C SER A 31 2.10 -2.57 -18.66
N ASN A 32 1.40 -2.71 -17.53
CA ASN A 32 0.00 -3.12 -17.50
C ASN A 32 -0.20 -4.42 -18.31
N PHE A 33 0.74 -5.37 -18.18
CA PHE A 33 0.82 -6.56 -19.05
C PHE A 33 -0.50 -7.35 -19.09
N PHE A 34 -1.14 -7.50 -17.93
CA PHE A 34 -2.42 -8.21 -17.80
C PHE A 34 -3.64 -7.36 -18.16
N LYS A 35 -3.45 -6.10 -18.55
CA LYS A 35 -4.51 -5.14 -18.90
C LYS A 35 -5.55 -4.97 -17.78
N ALA A 36 -5.08 -5.00 -16.53
CA ALA A 36 -5.94 -4.81 -15.37
C ALA A 36 -6.56 -3.41 -15.33
N ALA A 37 -5.81 -2.39 -15.78
CA ALA A 37 -6.29 -1.03 -15.98
C ALA A 37 -6.58 -0.76 -17.47
N GLY A 38 -7.66 -0.04 -17.79
CA GLY A 38 -7.87 0.49 -19.14
C GLY A 38 -6.80 1.53 -19.51
N PRO A 39 -6.50 1.77 -20.81
CA PRO A 39 -5.40 2.66 -21.22
C PRO A 39 -5.47 4.09 -20.64
N SER A 40 -6.65 4.69 -20.63
CA SER A 40 -6.88 6.03 -20.03
C SER A 40 -6.72 6.01 -18.51
N PHE A 41 -7.25 4.97 -17.86
CA PHE A 41 -7.11 4.81 -16.41
C PHE A 41 -5.66 4.54 -16.00
N TYR A 42 -4.87 3.87 -16.84
CA TYR A 42 -3.47 3.56 -16.57
C TYR A 42 -2.56 4.79 -16.44
N VAL A 43 -3.03 5.96 -16.90
CA VAL A 43 -2.32 7.25 -16.82
C VAL A 43 -3.11 8.29 -16.01
N SER A 44 -4.18 7.90 -15.32
CA SER A 44 -5.10 8.83 -14.65
C SER A 44 -4.54 9.55 -13.42
N LEU A 45 -3.39 9.10 -12.89
CA LEU A 45 -2.73 9.72 -11.73
C LEU A 45 -1.58 10.66 -12.11
N ASN A 46 -1.46 11.01 -13.40
CA ASN A 46 -0.41 11.89 -13.89
C ASN A 46 -0.51 13.30 -13.28
N ASP A 47 -1.69 13.74 -12.85
CA ASP A 47 -1.93 15.03 -12.17
C ASP A 47 -1.05 15.15 -10.92
N SER A 48 -1.19 14.20 -9.99
CA SER A 48 -0.36 14.14 -8.77
C SER A 48 1.12 13.86 -9.09
N GLU A 49 1.40 12.98 -10.05
CA GLU A 49 2.77 12.64 -10.44
C GLU A 49 3.52 13.84 -11.02
N SER A 50 2.81 14.73 -11.72
CA SER A 50 3.40 15.94 -12.33
C SER A 50 4.10 16.83 -11.31
N LEU A 51 3.67 16.83 -10.03
CA LEU A 51 4.31 17.59 -8.96
C LEU A 51 5.76 17.13 -8.72
N VAL A 52 6.00 15.83 -8.87
CA VAL A 52 7.34 15.23 -8.78
C VAL A 52 8.14 15.52 -10.04
N VAL A 53 7.53 15.40 -11.22
CA VAL A 53 8.18 15.72 -12.52
C VAL A 53 8.67 17.16 -12.54
N LEU A 54 7.85 18.11 -12.06
CA LEU A 54 8.24 19.52 -11.93
C LEU A 54 9.40 19.72 -10.95
N SER A 55 9.45 18.93 -9.86
CA SER A 55 10.58 18.96 -8.93
C SER A 55 11.89 18.53 -9.61
N ILE A 56 11.81 17.55 -10.51
CA ILE A 56 12.96 17.08 -11.32
C ILE A 56 13.41 18.18 -12.28
N LEU A 57 12.47 18.80 -13.00
CA LEU A 57 12.73 19.91 -13.91
C LEU A 57 13.37 21.11 -13.19
N ASN A 58 12.84 21.52 -12.03
CA ASN A 58 13.40 22.63 -11.25
C ASN A 58 14.82 22.36 -10.75
N ALA A 59 15.09 21.12 -10.36
CA ALA A 59 16.41 20.71 -9.92
C ALA A 59 17.44 20.77 -11.06
N SER A 60 17.02 20.64 -12.32
CA SER A 60 17.90 20.89 -13.48
C SER A 60 18.26 22.36 -13.65
N SER A 61 17.42 23.27 -13.15
CA SER A 61 17.56 24.73 -13.26
C SER A 61 18.19 25.40 -12.01
N ASN A 62 18.74 24.62 -11.07
CA ASN A 62 19.36 25.09 -9.82
C ASN A 62 18.48 25.98 -8.91
N GLN A 63 17.16 25.88 -9.02
CA GLN A 63 16.27 26.61 -8.10
C GLN A 63 16.13 25.88 -6.76
N PRO A 64 16.17 26.57 -5.61
CA PRO A 64 15.93 25.96 -4.31
C PRO A 64 14.47 25.51 -4.20
N SER A 65 14.22 24.22 -3.94
CA SER A 65 12.86 23.68 -3.77
C SER A 65 12.44 23.68 -2.30
N ARG A 66 11.31 24.33 -2.01
CA ARG A 66 10.57 24.21 -0.73
C ARG A 66 9.39 23.24 -0.95
N GLY A 67 9.63 21.93 -0.89
CA GLY A 67 8.63 20.90 -1.19
C GLY A 67 8.65 20.41 -2.64
N LEU A 68 7.50 19.94 -3.14
CA LEU A 68 7.33 19.56 -4.55
C LEU A 68 7.10 20.79 -5.45
N GLY A 69 7.05 20.61 -6.77
CA GLY A 69 6.72 21.67 -7.73
C GLY A 69 5.23 21.73 -8.04
N LEU A 70 4.65 22.92 -8.11
CA LEU A 70 3.35 23.24 -8.71
C LEU A 70 3.57 23.98 -10.02
N TYR A 71 2.78 23.69 -11.04
CA TYR A 71 2.81 24.46 -12.28
C TYR A 71 2.00 25.75 -12.14
N THR A 72 2.40 26.79 -12.87
CA THR A 72 1.57 27.98 -13.08
C THR A 72 0.69 27.77 -14.32
N SER A 73 -0.56 28.20 -14.27
CA SER A 73 -1.43 28.29 -15.44
C SER A 73 -0.72 29.13 -16.54
N PRO A 74 -0.70 28.71 -17.81
CA PRO A 74 -1.65 27.78 -18.46
C PRO A 74 -1.12 26.37 -18.80
N LEU A 75 -0.07 25.86 -18.17
CA LEU A 75 0.53 24.56 -18.56
C LEU A 75 -0.43 23.37 -18.36
N SER A 76 -0.55 22.52 -19.37
CA SER A 76 -1.23 21.23 -19.27
C SER A 76 -0.29 20.13 -18.77
N ILE A 77 -0.84 18.99 -18.33
CA ILE A 77 -0.04 17.82 -17.95
C ILE A 77 0.81 17.35 -19.14
N GLY A 78 0.27 17.36 -20.36
CA GLY A 78 1.02 17.00 -21.55
C GLY A 78 2.26 17.87 -21.74
N ASP A 79 2.16 19.17 -21.48
CA ASP A 79 3.27 20.12 -21.60
C ASP A 79 4.39 19.82 -20.59
N ILE A 80 4.03 19.41 -19.37
CA ILE A 80 5.01 19.07 -18.32
C ILE A 80 5.85 17.85 -18.74
N TYR A 81 5.20 16.80 -19.23
CA TYR A 81 5.91 15.59 -19.67
C TYR A 81 6.65 15.80 -20.98
N GLY A 82 6.11 16.63 -21.88
CA GLY A 82 6.82 17.09 -23.08
C GLY A 82 8.09 17.85 -22.72
N ALA A 83 8.01 18.82 -21.80
CA ALA A 83 9.16 19.57 -21.33
C ALA A 83 10.22 18.69 -20.64
N PHE A 84 9.80 17.68 -19.88
CA PHE A 84 10.70 16.68 -19.30
C PHE A 84 11.45 15.89 -20.38
N SER A 85 10.73 15.43 -21.40
CA SER A 85 11.31 14.66 -22.52
C SER A 85 12.25 15.52 -23.38
N ASP A 86 11.85 16.77 -23.64
CA ASP A 86 12.56 17.74 -24.49
C ASP A 86 13.69 18.49 -23.76
N LYS A 87 13.91 18.24 -22.46
CA LYS A 87 14.85 18.99 -21.60
C LYS A 87 14.61 20.50 -21.56
N LYS A 88 13.35 20.95 -21.58
CA LYS A 88 13.02 22.37 -21.43
C LYS A 88 13.12 22.78 -19.96
N SER A 89 14.14 23.57 -19.61
CA SER A 89 14.48 23.95 -18.22
C SER A 89 13.76 25.21 -17.71
N ASN A 90 12.97 25.89 -18.54
CA ASN A 90 12.43 27.23 -18.23
C ASN A 90 10.94 27.21 -17.85
N ILE A 91 10.46 26.13 -17.24
CA ILE A 91 9.11 26.12 -16.66
C ILE A 91 9.17 26.86 -15.32
N ILE A 92 8.42 27.96 -15.22
CA ILE A 92 8.20 28.64 -13.94
C ILE A 92 7.26 27.77 -13.11
N THR A 93 7.71 27.42 -11.90
CA THR A 93 6.93 26.66 -10.94
C THR A 93 6.74 27.42 -9.65
N LEU A 94 5.66 27.14 -8.94
CA LEU A 94 5.46 27.53 -7.56
C LEU A 94 5.78 26.34 -6.64
N PRO A 95 6.17 26.56 -5.38
CA PRO A 95 6.34 25.46 -4.43
C PRO A 95 4.99 24.84 -4.05
N TYR A 96 4.93 23.52 -3.92
CA TYR A 96 3.83 22.77 -3.33
C TYR A 96 4.12 22.49 -1.85
N PRO A 97 3.57 23.29 -0.90
CA PRO A 97 4.00 23.22 0.50
C PRO A 97 3.27 22.15 1.31
N SER A 98 2.36 21.35 0.73
CA SER A 98 1.50 20.45 1.50
C SER A 98 2.23 19.23 2.10
N GLN A 99 3.46 18.97 1.66
CA GLN A 99 4.31 17.87 2.15
C GLN A 99 5.79 18.23 2.00
N PHE A 100 6.66 17.50 2.72
CA PHE A 100 8.11 17.64 2.59
C PHE A 100 8.59 17.30 1.16
N GLY A 101 7.98 16.29 0.52
CA GLY A 101 8.27 16.00 -0.88
C GLY A 101 9.57 15.22 -1.10
N LEU A 102 9.90 14.27 -0.20
CA LEU A 102 11.13 13.47 -0.30
C LEU A 102 11.25 12.75 -1.65
N GLN A 103 10.14 12.31 -2.23
CA GLN A 103 10.07 11.74 -3.56
C GLN A 103 10.60 12.70 -4.64
N GLY A 104 10.28 13.98 -4.55
CA GLY A 104 10.83 15.03 -5.43
C GLY A 104 12.35 15.11 -5.29
N HIS A 105 12.85 15.26 -4.07
CA HIS A 105 14.29 15.33 -3.81
C HIS A 105 15.05 14.08 -4.30
N LEU A 106 14.50 12.89 -4.04
CA LEU A 106 15.09 11.62 -4.46
C LEU A 106 15.18 11.52 -5.98
N PHE A 107 14.08 11.74 -6.70
CA PHE A 107 14.08 11.61 -8.16
C PHE A 107 14.84 12.74 -8.85
N SER A 108 14.86 13.94 -8.29
CA SER A 108 15.73 15.03 -8.75
C SER A 108 17.20 14.66 -8.61
N ALA A 109 17.62 14.06 -7.49
CA ALA A 109 18.99 13.60 -7.31
C ALA A 109 19.35 12.49 -8.30
N LEU A 110 18.46 11.51 -8.50
CA LEU A 110 18.65 10.45 -9.48
C LEU A 110 18.74 11.02 -10.91
N HIS A 111 17.94 12.03 -11.25
CA HIS A 111 18.02 12.69 -12.54
C HIS A 111 19.34 13.43 -12.75
N ARG A 112 19.89 14.10 -11.73
CA ARG A 112 21.22 14.72 -11.82
C ARG A 112 22.34 13.69 -12.06
N ILE A 113 22.19 12.48 -11.53
CA ILE A 113 23.18 11.41 -11.67
C ILE A 113 23.08 10.72 -13.03
N PHE A 114 21.87 10.34 -13.45
CA PHE A 114 21.65 9.48 -14.61
C PHE A 114 21.19 10.22 -15.87
N ASN A 115 20.62 11.42 -15.73
CA ASN A 115 20.14 12.27 -16.82
C ASN A 115 19.14 11.57 -17.78
N PHE A 116 18.32 10.66 -17.24
CA PHE A 116 17.25 10.02 -18.00
C PHE A 116 16.11 11.00 -18.27
N ASN A 117 15.66 11.06 -19.52
CA ASN A 117 14.59 11.96 -19.97
C ASN A 117 13.31 11.21 -20.32
N ASP A 118 13.29 9.90 -20.09
CA ASP A 118 12.08 9.11 -20.15
C ASP A 118 11.61 8.81 -18.72
N ILE A 119 10.40 9.24 -18.41
CA ILE A 119 9.80 9.08 -17.09
C ILE A 119 9.61 7.61 -16.72
N GLN A 120 9.57 6.71 -17.72
CA GLN A 120 9.41 5.27 -17.51
C GLN A 120 10.55 4.67 -16.69
N TYR A 121 11.78 5.20 -16.79
CA TYR A 121 12.90 4.72 -15.96
C TYR A 121 12.67 5.00 -14.47
N TYR A 122 12.12 6.17 -14.12
CA TYR A 122 11.82 6.53 -12.74
C TYR A 122 10.62 5.73 -12.22
N ARG A 123 9.58 5.57 -13.06
CA ARG A 123 8.42 4.73 -12.75
C ARG A 123 8.82 3.27 -12.51
N ALA A 124 9.80 2.77 -13.28
CA ALA A 124 10.33 1.42 -13.13
C ALA A 124 11.00 1.19 -11.78
N ILE A 125 11.63 2.20 -11.17
CA ILE A 125 12.21 2.09 -9.82
C ILE A 125 11.10 1.79 -8.80
N ASN A 126 10.00 2.53 -8.83
CA ASN A 126 8.87 2.29 -7.92
C ASN A 126 8.22 0.91 -8.16
N SER A 127 7.99 0.56 -9.43
CA SER A 127 7.46 -0.76 -9.80
C SER A 127 8.37 -1.90 -9.32
N PHE A 128 9.69 -1.75 -9.47
CA PHE A 128 10.70 -2.73 -9.07
C PHE A 128 10.71 -2.93 -7.55
N ILE A 129 10.79 -1.84 -6.77
CA ILE A 129 10.83 -1.93 -5.31
C ILE A 129 9.52 -2.55 -4.79
N LEU A 130 8.37 -2.09 -5.28
CA LEU A 130 7.07 -2.63 -4.84
C LEU A 130 6.92 -4.11 -5.21
N ALA A 131 7.30 -4.51 -6.43
CA ALA A 131 7.28 -5.92 -6.85
C ALA A 131 8.16 -6.78 -5.95
N GLY A 132 9.35 -6.30 -5.58
CA GLY A 132 10.25 -6.98 -4.65
C GLY A 132 9.63 -7.19 -3.26
N LEU A 133 9.03 -6.13 -2.69
CA LEU A 133 8.38 -6.22 -1.38
C LEU A 133 7.17 -7.17 -1.39
N LEU A 134 6.31 -7.09 -2.42
CA LEU A 134 5.15 -7.97 -2.54
C LEU A 134 5.58 -9.43 -2.78
N ALA A 135 6.63 -9.68 -3.55
CA ALA A 135 7.19 -11.02 -3.75
C ALA A 135 7.74 -11.63 -2.44
N LEU A 136 8.32 -10.82 -1.54
CA LEU A 136 8.69 -11.26 -0.19
C LEU A 136 7.46 -11.70 0.61
N ILE A 137 6.38 -10.92 0.55
CA ILE A 137 5.14 -11.25 1.26
C ILE A 137 4.52 -12.53 0.67
N VAL A 138 4.47 -12.68 -0.65
CA VAL A 138 3.99 -13.91 -1.30
C VAL A 138 4.82 -15.12 -0.85
N SER A 139 6.14 -14.99 -0.79
CA SER A 139 7.03 -16.06 -0.32
C SER A 139 6.71 -16.46 1.12
N ALA A 140 6.46 -15.48 1.99
CA ALA A 140 6.02 -15.73 3.37
C ALA A 140 4.64 -16.41 3.43
N VAL A 141 3.70 -15.99 2.58
CA VAL A 141 2.35 -16.58 2.50
C VAL A 141 2.40 -18.03 2.00
N VAL A 142 3.20 -18.34 0.97
CA VAL A 142 3.35 -19.72 0.50
C VAL A 142 3.92 -20.61 1.61
N PHE A 143 4.91 -20.12 2.34
CA PHE A 143 5.51 -20.87 3.44
C PHE A 143 4.51 -21.10 4.59
N GLU A 144 3.74 -20.07 4.94
CA GLU A 144 2.87 -20.11 6.12
C GLU A 144 1.51 -20.77 5.87
N LEU A 145 0.89 -20.45 4.72
CA LEU A 145 -0.50 -20.75 4.36
C LEU A 145 -0.63 -21.63 3.10
N GLY A 146 0.47 -21.87 2.38
CA GLY A 146 0.46 -22.68 1.16
C GLY A 146 0.14 -21.92 -0.13
N ILE A 147 0.26 -22.64 -1.25
CA ILE A 147 0.21 -22.04 -2.59
C ILE A 147 -1.15 -21.46 -2.97
N PHE A 148 -2.26 -22.02 -2.46
CA PHE A 148 -3.61 -21.52 -2.77
C PHE A 148 -3.89 -20.14 -2.17
N ALA A 149 -3.50 -19.93 -0.90
CA ALA A 149 -3.59 -18.60 -0.29
C ALA A 149 -2.74 -17.58 -1.06
N ALA A 150 -1.52 -17.97 -1.43
CA ALA A 150 -0.63 -17.13 -2.23
C ALA A 150 -1.19 -16.83 -3.63
N PHE A 151 -1.85 -17.80 -4.26
CA PHE A 151 -2.53 -17.58 -5.54
C PHE A 151 -3.65 -16.55 -5.40
N GLY A 152 -4.49 -16.64 -4.36
CA GLY A 152 -5.51 -15.64 -4.06
C GLY A 152 -4.90 -14.24 -3.87
N MET A 153 -3.77 -14.14 -3.16
CA MET A 153 -3.02 -12.89 -3.00
C MET A 153 -2.55 -12.31 -4.35
N VAL A 154 -1.85 -13.13 -5.14
CA VAL A 154 -1.29 -12.73 -6.44
C VAL A 154 -2.40 -12.31 -7.39
N PHE A 155 -3.50 -13.08 -7.43
CA PHE A 155 -4.69 -12.75 -8.20
C PHE A 155 -5.25 -11.38 -7.81
N SER A 156 -5.45 -11.11 -6.52
CA SER A 156 -5.95 -9.81 -6.07
C SER A 156 -5.07 -8.64 -6.49
N ILE A 157 -3.75 -8.84 -6.49
CA ILE A 157 -2.79 -7.79 -6.82
C ILE A 157 -2.77 -7.54 -8.33
N VAL A 158 -2.63 -8.60 -9.11
CA VAL A 158 -2.53 -8.54 -10.58
C VAL A 158 -3.86 -8.08 -11.20
N ALA A 159 -4.99 -8.54 -10.67
CA ALA A 159 -6.29 -8.14 -11.16
C ALA A 159 -6.75 -6.77 -10.63
N SER A 160 -5.95 -6.05 -9.83
CA SER A 160 -6.36 -4.74 -9.33
C SER A 160 -5.95 -3.64 -10.32
N PRO A 161 -6.92 -2.92 -10.95
CA PRO A 161 -6.59 -1.70 -11.69
C PRO A 161 -5.95 -0.65 -10.79
N TRP A 162 -6.36 -0.58 -9.52
CA TRP A 162 -5.89 0.41 -8.56
C TRP A 162 -4.44 0.17 -8.14
N ILE A 163 -4.06 -1.05 -7.76
CA ILE A 163 -2.65 -1.34 -7.44
C ILE A 163 -1.78 -1.08 -8.67
N THR A 164 -2.24 -1.47 -9.85
CA THR A 164 -1.49 -1.31 -11.12
C THR A 164 -1.12 0.15 -11.41
N ILE A 165 -2.04 1.11 -11.20
CA ILE A 165 -1.77 2.53 -11.49
C ILE A 165 -0.95 3.21 -10.39
N PHE A 166 -1.16 2.83 -9.13
CA PHE A 166 -0.44 3.39 -7.99
C PHE A 166 1.01 2.88 -7.93
N ALA A 167 1.25 1.63 -8.33
CA ALA A 167 2.54 0.94 -8.21
C ALA A 167 3.72 1.68 -8.85
N LYS A 168 3.50 2.23 -10.06
CA LYS A 168 4.55 2.93 -10.82
C LYS A 168 4.68 4.40 -10.45
N ASN A 169 3.69 4.97 -9.76
CA ASN A 169 3.50 6.41 -9.64
C ASN A 169 4.57 7.07 -8.74
N LEU A 170 5.18 8.17 -9.21
CA LEU A 170 6.25 8.86 -8.48
C LEU A 170 5.76 9.64 -7.26
N TYR A 171 4.53 10.15 -7.28
CA TYR A 171 3.95 10.90 -6.15
C TYR A 171 3.64 9.97 -5.00
N TRP A 172 2.96 8.86 -5.29
CA TRP A 172 2.39 7.98 -4.26
C TRP A 172 3.40 7.03 -3.63
N MET A 173 4.47 6.68 -4.36
CA MET A 173 5.54 5.79 -3.92
C MET A 173 5.00 4.58 -3.12
N THR A 174 4.08 3.82 -3.70
CA THR A 174 3.26 2.82 -2.98
C THR A 174 4.09 1.78 -2.21
N TRP A 175 5.34 1.53 -2.60
CA TRP A 175 6.25 0.68 -1.81
C TRP A 175 6.47 1.19 -0.38
N THR A 176 6.39 2.51 -0.13
CA THR A 176 6.46 3.10 1.22
C THR A 176 5.26 2.73 2.09
N TRP A 177 4.13 2.35 1.49
CA TRP A 177 2.93 1.90 2.21
C TRP A 177 3.12 0.46 2.69
N ILE A 178 3.75 -0.37 1.86
CA ILE A 178 3.96 -1.81 2.11
C ILE A 178 5.19 -2.07 2.98
N LEU A 179 6.21 -1.22 2.91
CA LEU A 179 7.47 -1.41 3.62
C LEU A 179 7.31 -1.62 5.14
N PRO A 180 6.50 -0.83 5.87
CA PRO A 180 6.28 -1.06 7.30
C PRO A 180 5.71 -2.45 7.60
N LEU A 181 4.76 -2.96 6.79
CA LEU A 181 4.22 -4.31 6.92
C LEU A 181 5.32 -5.37 6.72
N VAL A 182 6.18 -5.20 5.71
CA VAL A 182 7.30 -6.12 5.48
C VAL A 182 8.25 -6.12 6.67
N VAL A 183 8.57 -4.95 7.24
CA VAL A 183 9.40 -4.89 8.44
C VAL A 183 8.76 -5.63 9.62
N VAL A 184 7.44 -5.52 9.82
CA VAL A 184 6.74 -6.27 10.87
C VAL A 184 6.70 -7.78 10.60
N LEU A 185 6.59 -8.22 9.34
CA LEU A 185 6.78 -9.63 8.99
C LEU A 185 8.18 -10.13 9.37
N LEU A 186 9.21 -9.34 9.07
CA LEU A 186 10.61 -9.66 9.38
C LEU A 186 10.91 -9.62 10.88
N LEU A 187 10.25 -8.72 11.64
CA LEU A 187 10.32 -8.63 13.11
C LEU A 187 10.06 -9.97 13.78
N TYR A 188 9.25 -10.82 13.17
CA TYR A 188 8.84 -12.10 13.74
C TYR A 188 9.36 -13.32 12.99
N ASN A 189 10.25 -13.13 12.01
CA ASN A 189 10.87 -14.22 11.27
C ASN A 189 12.11 -14.75 12.01
N PRO A 190 12.12 -16.01 12.48
CA PRO A 190 13.24 -16.57 13.24
C PRO A 190 14.57 -16.56 12.49
N MET A 191 14.56 -16.68 11.15
CA MET A 191 15.79 -16.65 10.36
C MET A 191 16.40 -15.25 10.35
N VAL A 192 15.58 -14.20 10.25
CA VAL A 192 16.03 -12.81 10.27
C VAL A 192 16.56 -12.45 11.66
N GLN A 193 15.88 -12.93 12.72
CA GLN A 193 16.29 -12.70 14.10
C GLN A 193 17.68 -13.26 14.45
N ARG A 194 18.23 -14.19 13.65
CA ARG A 194 19.62 -14.67 13.79
C ARG A 194 20.66 -13.61 13.42
N PHE A 195 20.29 -12.65 12.56
CA PHE A 195 21.19 -11.62 12.03
C PHE A 195 20.83 -10.20 12.53
N LEU A 196 19.55 -9.93 12.74
CA LEU A 196 19.04 -8.65 13.20
C LEU A 196 18.20 -8.82 14.46
N ASN A 197 18.64 -8.21 15.57
CA ASN A 197 17.85 -8.22 16.79
C ASN A 197 16.56 -7.38 16.65
N GLN A 198 15.59 -7.63 17.55
CA GLN A 198 14.28 -6.98 17.54
C GLN A 198 14.36 -5.45 17.63
N ARG A 199 15.35 -4.90 18.36
CA ARG A 199 15.55 -3.44 18.49
C ARG A 199 15.89 -2.80 17.15
N ARG A 200 16.81 -3.39 16.38
CA ARG A 200 17.18 -2.90 15.03
C ARG A 200 15.99 -2.91 14.08
N LEU A 201 15.16 -3.95 14.14
CA LEU A 201 13.96 -4.05 13.31
C LEU A 201 12.88 -3.02 13.70
N ILE A 202 12.78 -2.64 14.98
CA ILE A 202 11.94 -1.51 15.41
C ILE A 202 12.46 -0.19 14.83
N TYR A 203 13.78 0.03 14.78
CA TYR A 203 14.33 1.22 14.12
C TYR A 203 14.06 1.22 12.61
N PHE A 204 14.13 0.07 11.94
CA PHE A 204 13.72 -0.03 10.54
C PHE A 204 12.23 0.27 10.34
N TYR A 205 11.37 -0.14 11.27
CA TYR A 205 9.95 0.18 11.22
C TYR A 205 9.71 1.68 11.41
N ALA A 206 10.39 2.30 12.38
CA ALA A 206 10.37 3.74 12.59
C ALA A 206 10.80 4.49 11.32
N PHE A 207 11.92 4.07 10.72
CA PHE A 207 12.43 4.64 9.49
C PHE A 207 11.45 4.48 8.31
N ALA A 208 10.82 3.31 8.16
CA ALA A 208 9.83 3.08 7.11
C ALA A 208 8.61 4.02 7.24
N ILE A 209 8.09 4.22 8.46
CA ILE A 209 6.99 5.16 8.71
C ILE A 209 7.46 6.60 8.47
N PHE A 210 8.66 6.96 8.92
CA PHE A 210 9.24 8.29 8.71
C PHE A 210 9.34 8.63 7.22
N ILE A 211 9.91 7.72 6.42
CA ILE A 211 10.01 7.88 4.95
C ILE A 211 8.62 7.99 4.32
N LYS A 212 7.66 7.14 4.72
CA LYS A 212 6.28 7.25 4.24
C LYS A 212 5.71 8.65 4.48
N CYS A 213 5.89 9.22 5.68
CA CYS A 213 5.39 10.53 6.04
C CYS A 213 6.12 11.67 5.29
N LEU A 214 7.43 11.54 5.03
CA LEU A 214 8.17 12.53 4.23
C LEU A 214 7.78 12.52 2.74
N CYS A 215 7.29 11.37 2.24
CA CYS A 215 6.71 11.26 0.91
C CYS A 215 5.21 11.61 0.85
N GLY A 216 4.60 12.05 1.95
CA GLY A 216 3.20 12.44 2.04
C GLY A 216 2.49 11.85 3.25
N TYR A 217 1.57 12.61 3.84
CA TYR A 217 0.79 12.19 5.02
C TYR A 217 -0.45 11.36 4.67
N GLU A 218 -0.72 11.22 3.37
CA GLU A 218 -1.83 10.45 2.86
C GLU A 218 -1.73 8.98 3.28
N TYR A 219 -2.85 8.44 3.75
CA TYR A 219 -3.04 7.04 4.12
C TYR A 219 -2.19 6.53 5.29
N VAL A 220 -1.58 7.41 6.10
CA VAL A 220 -0.73 6.98 7.23
C VAL A 220 -1.50 6.10 8.22
N SER A 221 -2.76 6.40 8.53
CA SER A 221 -3.57 5.54 9.42
C SER A 221 -3.79 4.14 8.84
N THR A 222 -4.09 4.05 7.54
CA THR A 222 -4.18 2.78 6.81
C THR A 222 -2.87 2.01 6.86
N VAL A 223 -1.73 2.65 6.61
CA VAL A 223 -0.40 2.02 6.61
C VAL A 223 -0.06 1.45 8.00
N VAL A 224 -0.32 2.20 9.07
CA VAL A 224 -0.03 1.74 10.44
C VAL A 224 -0.90 0.54 10.81
N ILE A 225 -2.21 0.58 10.57
CA ILE A 225 -3.11 -0.56 10.84
C ILE A 225 -2.78 -1.76 9.95
N MET A 226 -2.48 -1.53 8.67
CA MET A 226 -2.04 -2.59 7.76
C MET A 226 -0.78 -3.28 8.28
N SER A 227 0.20 -2.51 8.76
CA SER A 227 1.47 -3.06 9.25
C SER A 227 1.36 -3.89 10.52
N SER A 228 0.28 -3.75 11.31
CA SER A 228 0.05 -4.56 12.51
C SER A 228 -0.61 -5.93 12.22
N ILE A 229 -1.08 -6.18 11.00
CA ILE A 229 -1.74 -7.44 10.63
C ILE A 229 -0.86 -8.67 10.88
N PRO A 230 0.45 -8.70 10.50
CA PRO A 230 1.31 -9.84 10.80
C PRO A 230 1.46 -10.12 12.30
N LEU A 231 1.45 -9.08 13.15
CA LEU A 231 1.46 -9.21 14.60
C LEU A 231 0.18 -9.90 15.08
N LEU A 232 -0.99 -9.45 14.62
CA LEU A 232 -2.27 -10.06 14.97
C LEU A 232 -2.34 -11.53 14.52
N TYR A 233 -1.95 -11.80 13.27
CA TYR A 233 -1.91 -13.16 12.72
C TYR A 233 -1.08 -14.08 13.60
N LYS A 234 0.15 -13.66 13.91
CA LYS A 234 1.06 -14.41 14.76
C LYS A 234 0.50 -14.62 16.16
N ALA A 235 -0.06 -13.58 16.77
CA ALA A 235 -0.58 -13.66 18.12
C ALA A 235 -1.69 -14.72 18.25
N ILE A 236 -2.60 -14.79 17.28
CA ILE A 236 -3.67 -15.80 17.27
C ILE A 236 -3.11 -17.18 16.96
N ARG A 237 -2.27 -17.30 15.92
CA ARG A 237 -1.66 -18.57 15.50
C ARG A 237 -0.88 -19.24 16.64
N ASP A 238 -0.04 -18.45 17.32
CA ASP A 238 0.86 -18.90 18.37
C ASP A 238 0.20 -18.85 19.77
N ASN A 239 -1.07 -18.44 19.85
CA ASN A 239 -1.83 -18.29 21.11
C ASN A 239 -1.10 -17.43 22.15
N VAL A 240 -0.59 -16.30 21.68
CA VAL A 240 0.00 -15.25 22.50
C VAL A 240 -1.10 -14.58 23.31
N SER A 241 -0.80 -14.23 24.57
CA SER A 241 -1.77 -13.56 25.45
C SER A 241 -2.19 -12.19 24.89
N LEU A 242 -3.46 -11.83 25.12
CA LEU A 242 -4.01 -10.51 24.74
C LEU A 242 -3.18 -9.35 25.30
N LYS A 243 -2.66 -9.50 26.54
CA LYS A 243 -1.76 -8.51 27.16
C LYS A 243 -0.52 -8.27 26.31
N ARG A 244 0.14 -9.34 25.83
CA ARG A 244 1.35 -9.21 25.02
C ARG A 244 1.04 -8.64 23.63
N LEU A 245 -0.05 -9.09 22.99
CA LEU A 245 -0.53 -8.48 21.74
C LEU A 245 -0.76 -6.98 21.90
N PHE A 246 -1.41 -6.55 22.98
CA PHE A 246 -1.64 -5.14 23.26
C PHE A 246 -0.34 -4.35 23.44
N VAL A 247 0.63 -4.89 24.20
CA VAL A 247 1.94 -4.25 24.42
C VAL A 247 2.71 -4.11 23.10
N ASP A 248 2.79 -5.18 22.31
CA ASP A 248 3.50 -5.18 21.04
C ASP A 248 2.81 -4.23 20.03
N GLY A 249 1.47 -4.19 20.03
CA GLY A 249 0.68 -3.27 19.20
C GLY A 249 0.84 -1.81 19.63
N ALA A 250 0.81 -1.53 20.93
CA ALA A 250 1.04 -0.19 21.48
C ALA A 250 2.45 0.31 21.17
N LEU A 251 3.46 -0.56 21.23
CA LEU A 251 4.83 -0.22 20.84
C LEU A 251 4.91 0.18 19.36
N LEU A 252 4.32 -0.59 18.45
CA LEU A 252 4.28 -0.24 17.02
C LEU A 252 3.55 1.09 16.79
N PHE A 253 2.46 1.35 17.51
CA PHE A 253 1.72 2.60 17.42
C PHE A 253 2.55 3.80 17.91
N VAL A 254 3.17 3.70 19.09
CA VAL A 254 4.01 4.77 19.65
C VAL A 254 5.19 5.07 18.73
N VAL A 255 5.85 4.05 18.19
CA VAL A 255 6.97 4.23 17.25
C VAL A 255 6.50 4.92 15.97
N ALA A 256 5.34 4.54 15.42
CA ALA A 256 4.76 5.21 14.25
C ALA A 256 4.41 6.67 14.55
N LEU A 257 3.85 6.97 15.73
CA LEU A 257 3.51 8.32 16.16
C LEU A 257 4.76 9.21 16.28
N VAL A 258 5.81 8.71 16.94
CA VAL A 258 7.10 9.43 17.06
C VAL A 258 7.70 9.70 15.68
N SER A 259 7.64 8.72 14.77
CA SER A 259 8.14 8.86 13.40
C SER A 259 7.35 9.88 12.58
N PHE A 260 6.02 9.89 12.73
CA PHE A 260 5.16 10.91 12.14
C PHE A 260 5.48 12.31 12.67
N LEU A 261 5.61 12.48 13.99
CA LEU A 261 5.96 13.76 14.60
C LEU A 261 7.33 14.27 14.14
N ALA A 262 8.32 13.37 14.04
CA ALA A 262 9.64 13.71 13.49
C ALA A 262 9.54 14.21 12.03
N ALA A 263 8.70 13.59 11.20
CA ALA A 263 8.46 14.05 9.84
C ALA A 263 7.77 15.42 9.77
N VAL A 264 6.81 15.68 10.67
CA VAL A 264 6.16 17.00 10.81
C VAL A 264 7.17 18.07 11.20
N VAL A 265 8.08 17.77 12.14
CA VAL A 265 9.16 18.70 12.52
C VAL A 265 10.10 18.95 11.35
N LEU A 266 10.51 17.92 10.61
CA LEU A 266 11.39 18.16 9.45
C LEU A 266 10.69 18.99 8.37
N HIS A 267 9.40 18.74 8.12
CA HIS A 267 8.61 19.52 7.18
C HIS A 267 8.43 20.97 7.65
N SER A 268 8.19 21.22 8.94
CA SER A 268 8.05 22.59 9.46
C SER A 268 9.31 23.43 9.25
N LEU A 269 10.50 22.82 9.38
CA LEU A 269 11.79 23.48 9.15
C LEU A 269 12.00 23.94 7.70
N VAL A 270 11.35 23.30 6.73
CA VAL A 270 11.43 23.68 5.31
C VAL A 270 10.36 24.70 4.92
N ARG A 271 9.25 24.75 5.67
CA ARG A 271 8.04 25.48 5.28
C ARG A 271 8.02 26.95 5.69
N ALA A 272 8.69 27.33 6.77
CA ALA A 272 8.69 28.70 7.26
C ALA A 272 10.08 29.10 7.74
N ASP A 273 10.32 30.40 7.81
CA ASP A 273 11.60 30.94 8.28
C ASP A 273 11.81 30.73 9.79
N THR A 274 10.76 30.31 10.52
CA THR A 274 10.85 29.90 11.93
C THR A 274 10.17 28.54 12.19
N PRO A 275 10.73 27.69 13.08
CA PRO A 275 10.16 26.37 13.38
C PRO A 275 8.73 26.41 13.95
N ILE A 276 8.41 27.44 14.73
CA ILE A 276 7.09 27.60 15.38
C ILE A 276 6.02 27.93 14.33
N HIS A 277 6.29 28.88 13.43
CA HIS A 277 5.37 29.19 12.34
C HIS A 277 5.23 27.99 11.40
N GLY A 278 6.32 27.31 11.08
CA GLY A 278 6.30 26.11 10.25
C GLY A 278 5.45 25.00 10.88
N PHE A 279 5.50 24.83 12.21
CA PHE A 279 4.70 23.83 12.91
C PHE A 279 3.21 24.18 12.87
N TYR A 280 2.85 25.44 13.16
CA TYR A 280 1.47 25.92 13.05
C TYR A 280 0.94 25.69 11.64
N ASP A 281 1.68 26.10 10.61
CA ASP A 281 1.26 25.96 9.22
C ASP A 281 1.22 24.50 8.73
N THR A 282 2.11 23.63 9.21
CA THR A 282 2.13 22.22 8.80
C THR A 282 1.03 21.44 9.50
N PHE A 283 0.90 21.61 10.82
CA PHE A 283 0.00 20.81 11.65
C PHE A 283 -1.42 21.37 11.66
N ILE A 284 -1.60 22.67 11.93
CA ILE A 284 -2.94 23.27 12.05
C ILE A 284 -3.57 23.45 10.68
N ARG A 285 -2.88 24.08 9.71
CA ARG A 285 -3.44 24.24 8.37
C ARG A 285 -3.60 22.90 7.65
N GLY A 286 -2.67 21.96 7.84
CA GLY A 286 -2.78 20.59 7.33
C GLY A 286 -3.99 19.84 7.90
N SER A 287 -4.21 19.94 9.22
CA SER A 287 -5.39 19.40 9.88
C SER A 287 -6.68 20.05 9.38
N GLN A 288 -6.72 21.38 9.30
CA GLN A 288 -7.90 22.14 8.84
C GLN A 288 -8.23 21.92 7.36
N MET A 289 -7.24 21.69 6.50
CA MET A 289 -7.45 21.29 5.10
C MET A 289 -7.99 19.86 5.03
N SER A 290 -7.50 18.97 5.89
CA SER A 290 -7.94 17.56 5.97
C SER A 290 -9.36 17.40 6.52
N THR A 291 -9.78 18.28 7.44
CA THR A 291 -11.13 18.34 8.01
C THR A 291 -12.08 19.27 7.24
N GLY A 292 -11.58 19.97 6.22
CA GLY A 292 -12.37 20.83 5.33
C GLY A 292 -12.69 22.22 5.85
N PHE A 293 -12.35 22.54 7.09
CA PHE A 293 -12.67 23.82 7.74
C PHE A 293 -12.07 25.04 7.02
N VAL A 294 -10.83 24.93 6.54
CA VAL A 294 -10.18 25.98 5.73
C VAL A 294 -10.49 25.81 4.26
N ALA A 295 -10.70 24.58 3.79
CA ALA A 295 -10.98 24.31 2.39
C ALA A 295 -12.31 24.94 1.93
N SER A 296 -13.36 24.87 2.75
CA SER A 296 -14.66 25.49 2.45
C SER A 296 -14.64 27.03 2.46
N ALA A 297 -13.75 27.63 3.26
CA ALA A 297 -13.57 29.08 3.30
C ALA A 297 -12.79 29.63 2.09
N VAL A 298 -11.95 28.80 1.45
CA VAL A 298 -11.08 29.21 0.34
C VAL A 298 -11.66 28.81 -1.03
N TYR A 299 -12.41 27.71 -1.10
CA TYR A 299 -12.97 27.19 -2.36
C TYR A 299 -14.49 27.05 -2.27
N PRO A 300 -15.26 27.91 -2.97
CA PRO A 300 -16.71 27.82 -3.03
C PRO A 300 -17.20 26.45 -3.51
N GLY A 301 -18.17 25.85 -2.81
CA GLY A 301 -18.74 24.54 -3.15
C GLY A 301 -18.07 23.32 -2.50
N LEU A 302 -17.08 23.52 -1.62
CA LEU A 302 -16.51 22.45 -0.78
C LEU A 302 -17.25 22.26 0.57
N ASP A 303 -18.10 23.20 0.95
CA ASP A 303 -19.01 23.15 2.11
C ASP A 303 -19.83 21.86 2.15
N LYS A 304 -20.40 21.47 1.00
CA LYS A 304 -21.16 20.22 0.88
C LYS A 304 -20.39 18.97 1.31
N PHE A 305 -19.06 18.96 1.20
CA PHE A 305 -18.23 17.81 1.58
C PHE A 305 -17.89 17.81 3.08
N VAL A 306 -17.87 18.98 3.72
CA VAL A 306 -17.67 19.10 5.17
C VAL A 306 -18.84 18.48 5.93
N ASP A 307 -20.05 18.73 5.44
CA ASP A 307 -21.30 18.26 6.04
C ASP A 307 -21.59 16.77 5.78
N MET A 308 -20.87 16.13 4.85
CA MET A 308 -21.02 14.71 4.61
C MET A 308 -20.70 13.89 5.86
N SER A 309 -21.58 12.96 6.20
CA SER A 309 -21.33 11.99 7.26
C SER A 309 -20.24 10.99 6.83
N ALA A 310 -19.49 10.46 7.80
CA ALA A 310 -18.51 9.40 7.53
C ALA A 310 -19.18 8.16 6.89
N TRP A 311 -20.44 7.88 7.25
CA TRP A 311 -21.24 6.83 6.62
C TRP A 311 -21.49 7.10 5.13
N SER A 312 -21.87 8.32 4.77
CA SER A 312 -22.10 8.72 3.37
C SER A 312 -20.84 8.57 2.54
N VAL A 313 -19.68 8.99 3.08
CA VAL A 313 -18.37 8.80 2.45
C VAL A 313 -18.08 7.32 2.27
N LEU A 314 -18.19 6.52 3.33
CA LEU A 314 -17.96 5.07 3.26
C LEU A 314 -18.86 4.39 2.24
N ARG A 315 -20.16 4.71 2.23
CA ARG A 315 -21.14 4.16 1.27
C ARG A 315 -20.72 4.45 -0.16
N ASN A 316 -20.20 5.64 -0.47
CA ASN A 316 -19.71 5.96 -1.81
C ASN A 316 -18.56 5.03 -2.22
N TYR A 317 -17.62 4.77 -1.31
CA TYR A 317 -16.50 3.86 -1.55
C TYR A 317 -16.87 2.37 -1.57
N VAL A 318 -18.09 2.01 -1.17
CA VAL A 318 -18.60 0.62 -1.20
C VAL A 318 -19.48 0.39 -2.43
N VAL A 319 -20.34 1.34 -2.79
CA VAL A 319 -21.40 1.14 -3.79
C VAL A 319 -21.08 1.77 -5.14
N ASN A 320 -20.44 2.93 -5.16
CA ASN A 320 -20.36 3.76 -6.37
C ASN A 320 -19.02 3.57 -7.11
N TRP A 321 -18.67 2.34 -7.44
CA TRP A 321 -17.43 2.06 -8.18
C TRP A 321 -17.58 2.41 -9.66
N GLY A 322 -16.82 3.40 -10.15
CA GLY A 322 -16.74 3.75 -11.57
C GLY A 322 -15.81 2.83 -12.39
N THR A 323 -15.02 2.00 -11.71
CA THR A 323 -14.14 0.99 -12.33
C THR A 323 -14.39 -0.38 -11.68
N PRO A 324 -14.19 -1.49 -12.40
CA PRO A 324 -14.31 -2.81 -11.80
C PRO A 324 -13.35 -2.97 -10.60
N PRO A 325 -13.83 -3.42 -9.43
CA PRO A 325 -12.96 -3.69 -8.28
C PRO A 325 -11.91 -4.77 -8.60
N VAL A 326 -12.29 -5.77 -9.38
CA VAL A 326 -11.36 -6.79 -9.87
C VAL A 326 -11.47 -6.82 -11.38
N ALA A 327 -10.34 -6.68 -12.06
CA ALA A 327 -10.25 -6.77 -13.49
C ALA A 327 -10.82 -8.12 -13.98
N PHE A 328 -11.23 -8.16 -15.24
CA PHE A 328 -11.78 -9.34 -15.93
C PHE A 328 -13.21 -9.73 -15.54
N PHE A 329 -13.75 -9.19 -14.45
CA PHE A 329 -15.10 -9.51 -13.97
C PHE A 329 -15.94 -8.26 -13.76
N THR A 330 -17.19 -8.31 -14.21
CA THR A 330 -18.23 -7.33 -13.84
C THR A 330 -18.96 -7.82 -12.61
N VAL A 331 -18.32 -7.67 -11.45
CA VAL A 331 -18.89 -8.00 -10.14
C VAL A 331 -18.87 -6.77 -9.24
N SER A 332 -19.94 -6.59 -8.46
CA SER A 332 -20.03 -5.47 -7.54
C SER A 332 -19.10 -5.68 -6.33
N PHE A 333 -18.55 -4.59 -5.80
CA PHE A 333 -17.71 -4.65 -4.60
C PHE A 333 -18.42 -5.30 -3.40
N PRO A 334 -19.71 -5.00 -3.09
CA PRO A 334 -20.43 -5.68 -2.01
C PRO A 334 -20.53 -7.20 -2.20
N PHE A 335 -20.68 -7.67 -3.44
CA PHE A 335 -20.72 -9.11 -3.71
C PHE A 335 -19.37 -9.79 -3.43
N ILE A 336 -18.27 -9.19 -3.87
CA ILE A 336 -16.91 -9.67 -3.55
C ILE A 336 -16.72 -9.73 -2.02
N VAL A 337 -17.11 -8.67 -1.31
CA VAL A 337 -17.00 -8.62 0.15
C VAL A 337 -17.84 -9.70 0.81
N ALA A 338 -19.07 -9.96 0.33
CA ALA A 338 -19.92 -11.03 0.86
C ALA A 338 -19.25 -12.41 0.73
N LEU A 339 -18.64 -12.71 -0.42
CA LEU A 339 -17.89 -13.96 -0.62
C LEU A 339 -16.70 -14.08 0.34
N HIS A 340 -15.93 -13.00 0.51
CA HIS A 340 -14.81 -12.98 1.45
C HIS A 340 -15.26 -13.13 2.91
N VAL A 341 -16.38 -12.51 3.30
CA VAL A 341 -16.96 -12.65 4.65
C VAL A 341 -17.39 -14.10 4.88
N LEU A 342 -18.10 -14.73 3.96
CA LEU A 342 -18.50 -16.14 4.09
C LEU A 342 -17.29 -17.05 4.25
N ALA A 343 -16.26 -16.85 3.43
CA ALA A 343 -15.02 -17.60 3.54
C ALA A 343 -14.29 -17.36 4.88
N ALA A 344 -14.22 -16.11 5.34
CA ALA A 344 -13.60 -15.74 6.61
C ALA A 344 -14.34 -16.36 7.79
N VAL A 345 -15.67 -16.27 7.83
CA VAL A 345 -16.51 -16.91 8.86
C VAL A 345 -16.25 -18.40 8.88
N ASN A 346 -16.26 -19.07 7.72
CA ASN A 346 -15.93 -20.49 7.64
C ASN A 346 -14.53 -20.82 8.18
N LEU A 347 -13.52 -19.96 7.98
CA LEU A 347 -12.20 -20.19 8.56
C LEU A 347 -12.17 -20.00 10.08
N THR A 348 -12.95 -19.07 10.62
CA THR A 348 -13.02 -18.81 12.07
C THR A 348 -13.73 -19.91 12.85
N THR A 349 -14.58 -20.71 12.20
CA THR A 349 -15.26 -21.86 12.84
C THR A 349 -14.41 -23.14 12.83
N ARG A 350 -13.26 -23.14 12.15
CA ARG A 350 -12.36 -24.31 12.10
C ARG A 350 -11.45 -24.38 13.33
N THR A 351 -11.04 -25.61 13.67
CA THR A 351 -10.15 -25.89 14.81
C THR A 351 -8.71 -25.42 14.60
N SER A 352 -8.28 -25.22 13.35
CA SER A 352 -6.92 -24.76 13.02
C SER A 352 -6.71 -23.30 13.43
N ARG A 353 -5.72 -23.05 14.29
CA ARG A 353 -5.32 -21.68 14.68
C ARG A 353 -4.85 -20.84 13.49
N LYS A 354 -4.29 -21.46 12.45
CA LYS A 354 -3.91 -20.75 11.21
C LYS A 354 -5.16 -20.25 10.47
N SER A 355 -6.20 -21.07 10.38
CA SER A 355 -7.49 -20.70 9.78
C SER A 355 -8.15 -19.59 10.58
N LEU A 356 -8.22 -19.73 11.91
CA LEU A 356 -8.74 -18.71 12.80
C LEU A 356 -7.97 -17.38 12.65
N ALA A 357 -6.64 -17.43 12.67
CA ALA A 357 -5.80 -16.25 12.52
C ALA A 357 -6.04 -15.54 11.18
N LEU A 358 -6.13 -16.28 10.08
CA LEU A 358 -6.39 -15.71 8.75
C LEU A 358 -7.80 -15.09 8.66
N GLY A 359 -8.83 -15.77 9.16
CA GLY A 359 -10.20 -15.26 9.20
C GLY A 359 -10.33 -13.99 10.05
N VAL A 360 -9.71 -13.94 11.24
CA VAL A 360 -9.71 -12.74 12.09
C VAL A 360 -8.92 -11.60 11.45
N CYS A 361 -7.79 -11.89 10.81
CA CYS A 361 -7.00 -10.87 10.10
C CYS A 361 -7.78 -10.22 8.95
N PHE A 362 -8.68 -10.96 8.28
CA PHE A 362 -9.56 -10.37 7.28
C PHE A 362 -10.47 -9.28 7.88
N PHE A 363 -11.19 -9.59 8.97
CA PHE A 363 -12.05 -8.60 9.62
C PHE A 363 -11.25 -7.41 10.15
N TYR A 364 -10.11 -7.67 10.78
CA TYR A 364 -9.23 -6.60 11.26
C TYR A 364 -8.70 -5.72 10.12
N SER A 365 -8.40 -6.30 8.95
CA SER A 365 -7.88 -5.55 7.81
C SER A 365 -8.85 -4.53 7.23
N ALA A 366 -10.17 -4.66 7.49
CA ALA A 366 -11.15 -3.65 7.12
C ALA A 366 -10.95 -2.32 7.89
N LEU A 367 -10.35 -2.37 9.08
CA LEU A 367 -10.06 -1.18 9.87
C LEU A 367 -9.06 -0.24 9.18
N ALA A 368 -8.17 -0.78 8.33
CA ALA A 368 -7.17 0.02 7.63
C ALA A 368 -7.78 1.03 6.62
N PRO A 369 -8.64 0.64 5.67
CA PRO A 369 -9.34 1.60 4.82
C PRO A 369 -10.36 2.44 5.60
N ILE A 370 -11.12 1.83 6.53
CA ILE A 370 -12.16 2.53 7.30
C ILE A 370 -11.55 3.65 8.15
N SER A 371 -10.36 3.46 8.74
CA SER A 371 -9.72 4.51 9.53
C SER A 371 -9.48 5.77 8.71
N TRP A 372 -9.11 5.65 7.43
CA TRP A 372 -8.90 6.81 6.58
C TRP A 372 -10.21 7.47 6.17
N PHE A 373 -11.20 6.68 5.73
CA PHE A 373 -12.50 7.23 5.33
C PHE A 373 -13.23 7.96 6.47
N VAL A 374 -13.01 7.53 7.72
CA VAL A 374 -13.60 8.17 8.90
C VAL A 374 -12.78 9.38 9.35
N LEU A 375 -11.46 9.24 9.55
CA LEU A 375 -10.61 10.32 10.08
C LEU A 375 -10.42 11.46 9.06
N PHE A 376 -10.35 11.12 7.77
CA PHE A 376 -10.09 12.04 6.66
C PHE A 376 -11.29 12.07 5.71
N LYS A 377 -12.50 12.19 6.27
CA LYS A 377 -13.76 12.11 5.53
C LYS A 377 -13.87 13.16 4.42
N VAL A 378 -13.42 14.40 4.66
CA VAL A 378 -13.52 15.49 3.67
C VAL A 378 -12.56 15.26 2.52
N HIS A 379 -11.29 14.93 2.84
CA HIS A 379 -10.32 14.52 1.83
C HIS A 379 -10.86 13.35 1.00
N SER A 380 -11.47 12.35 1.65
CA SER A 380 -12.09 11.23 0.94
C SER A 380 -13.33 11.62 0.13
N ALA A 381 -14.11 12.61 0.55
CA ALA A 381 -15.25 13.10 -0.23
C ALA A 381 -14.80 13.84 -1.50
N ILE A 382 -13.72 14.61 -1.42
CA ILE A 382 -13.13 15.34 -2.56
C ILE A 382 -12.44 14.37 -3.54
N HIS A 383 -11.67 13.42 -3.00
CA HIS A 383 -10.84 12.50 -3.78
C HIS A 383 -11.55 11.18 -4.14
N GLY A 384 -12.82 11.30 -4.51
CA GLY A 384 -13.69 10.21 -4.99
C GLY A 384 -13.22 9.54 -6.26
N HIS A 385 -12.09 9.94 -6.85
CA HIS A 385 -11.50 9.32 -8.05
C HIS A 385 -10.29 8.45 -7.74
N MET A 386 -9.77 8.42 -6.50
CA MET A 386 -8.50 7.73 -6.19
C MET A 386 -8.49 6.89 -4.92
N ASN A 387 -9.26 7.25 -3.88
CA ASN A 387 -9.14 6.56 -2.58
C ASN A 387 -9.74 5.14 -2.55
N TYR A 388 -10.32 4.64 -3.66
CA TYR A 388 -10.72 3.23 -3.77
C TYR A 388 -9.55 2.25 -3.61
N VAL A 389 -8.31 2.70 -3.89
CA VAL A 389 -7.08 1.91 -3.67
C VAL A 389 -6.93 1.43 -2.23
N LEU A 390 -7.52 2.14 -1.26
CA LEU A 390 -7.44 1.79 0.15
C LEU A 390 -8.06 0.44 0.47
N TRP A 391 -9.10 0.04 -0.27
CA TRP A 391 -9.67 -1.30 -0.13
C TRP A 391 -8.69 -2.41 -0.52
N PHE A 392 -7.64 -2.12 -1.29
CA PHE A 392 -6.56 -3.06 -1.63
C PHE A 392 -5.39 -3.03 -0.66
N SER A 393 -5.43 -2.20 0.39
CA SER A 393 -4.32 -1.98 1.33
C SER A 393 -4.71 -2.30 2.79
N PRO A 394 -4.87 -3.58 3.18
CA PRO A 394 -4.77 -4.80 2.38
C PRO A 394 -6.08 -5.61 2.30
N PHE A 395 -7.24 -5.00 2.58
CA PHE A 395 -8.50 -5.71 2.83
C PHE A 395 -8.90 -6.71 1.72
N LEU A 396 -8.96 -6.27 0.46
CA LEU A 396 -9.27 -7.14 -0.67
C LEU A 396 -8.19 -8.20 -0.90
N VAL A 397 -6.92 -7.84 -0.72
CA VAL A 397 -5.78 -8.77 -0.88
C VAL A 397 -5.91 -9.93 0.10
N ILE A 398 -6.21 -9.64 1.37
CA ILE A 398 -6.45 -10.67 2.38
C ILE A 398 -7.77 -11.41 2.11
N GLY A 399 -8.81 -10.73 1.64
CA GLY A 399 -10.08 -11.36 1.27
C GLY A 399 -9.90 -12.48 0.24
N TRP A 400 -9.12 -12.23 -0.82
CA TRP A 400 -8.83 -13.25 -1.82
C TRP A 400 -7.93 -14.37 -1.28
N MET A 401 -6.97 -14.05 -0.41
CA MET A 401 -6.19 -15.08 0.31
C MET A 401 -7.09 -16.02 1.11
N VAL A 402 -8.03 -15.45 1.88
CA VAL A 402 -9.01 -16.17 2.72
C VAL A 402 -9.89 -17.07 1.87
N LEU A 403 -10.44 -16.54 0.78
CA LEU A 403 -11.33 -17.29 -0.11
C LEU A 403 -10.63 -18.52 -0.68
N PHE A 404 -9.47 -18.36 -1.29
CA PHE A 404 -8.73 -19.46 -1.89
C PHE A 404 -8.20 -20.46 -0.85
N PHE A 405 -7.75 -19.98 0.31
CA PHE A 405 -7.34 -20.85 1.41
C PHE A 405 -8.51 -21.69 1.94
N SER A 406 -9.70 -21.08 2.09
CA SER A 406 -10.91 -21.77 2.56
C SER A 406 -11.37 -22.87 1.59
N LEU A 407 -11.35 -22.59 0.29
CA LEU A 407 -11.71 -23.55 -0.75
C LEU A 407 -10.74 -24.75 -0.78
N ALA A 408 -9.43 -24.50 -0.74
CA ALA A 408 -8.43 -25.56 -0.82
C ALA A 408 -8.42 -26.49 0.41
N SER A 409 -8.66 -25.92 1.59
CA SER A 409 -8.60 -26.67 2.84
C SER A 409 -9.82 -27.57 3.09
N ASN A 410 -10.97 -27.30 2.44
CA ASN A 410 -12.11 -28.22 2.46
C ASN A 410 -11.83 -29.52 1.69
N HIS A 411 -10.95 -29.46 0.69
CA HIS A 411 -10.66 -30.61 -0.17
C HIS A 411 -9.67 -31.62 0.46
N ASN A 412 -8.88 -31.18 1.45
CA ASN A 412 -7.97 -32.06 2.19
C ASN A 412 -8.67 -32.78 3.35
N SER A 413 -9.68 -32.18 3.99
CA SER A 413 -10.46 -32.87 5.03
C SER A 413 -11.28 -34.05 4.51
N GLU A 414 -11.72 -34.01 3.25
CA GLU A 414 -12.41 -35.16 2.63
C GLU A 414 -11.45 -36.35 2.44
N LYS A 415 -10.18 -36.10 2.10
CA LYS A 415 -9.18 -37.17 1.94
C LYS A 415 -8.78 -37.82 3.27
N ASP A 416 -8.71 -37.04 4.34
CA ASP A 416 -8.44 -37.57 5.68
C ASP A 416 -9.62 -38.38 6.24
N CYS A 417 -10.87 -37.99 5.90
CA CYS A 417 -12.07 -38.75 6.26
C CYS A 417 -12.15 -40.10 5.52
N PHE A 418 -11.82 -40.14 4.23
CA PHE A 418 -11.75 -41.39 3.45
C PHE A 418 -10.57 -42.29 3.88
N ALA A 419 -9.46 -41.72 4.32
CA ALA A 419 -8.34 -42.49 4.88
C ALA A 419 -8.66 -43.07 6.27
N GLN A 420 -9.51 -42.41 7.06
CA GLN A 420 -10.02 -42.95 8.32
C GLN A 420 -11.13 -43.99 8.12
N SER A 421 -12.03 -43.83 7.14
CA SER A 421 -13.07 -44.82 6.85
C SER A 421 -12.50 -46.15 6.34
N ASN A 422 -11.40 -46.11 5.57
CA ASN A 422 -10.70 -47.32 5.12
C ASN A 422 -9.91 -48.04 6.24
N LYS A 423 -9.66 -47.40 7.38
CA LYS A 423 -9.07 -48.04 8.56
C LYS A 423 -10.10 -48.65 9.51
N LEU A 424 -11.38 -48.30 9.37
CA LEU A 424 -12.49 -48.84 10.15
C LEU A 424 -13.21 -50.01 9.44
N GLY A 425 -12.83 -50.33 8.19
CA GLY A 425 -13.32 -51.49 7.45
C GLY A 425 -12.51 -52.78 7.63
N ASP A 426 -11.38 -52.71 8.35
CA ASP A 426 -10.47 -53.84 8.61
C ASP A 426 -10.45 -54.27 10.10
N LEU A 427 -11.54 -54.01 10.84
CA LEU A 427 -11.73 -54.50 12.22
C LEU A 427 -12.92 -55.46 12.33
#